data_AF-A0A376S6H6-F1
#
_entry.id   AF-A0A376S6H6-F1
#
_cell.length_a   1.000
_cell.length_b   1.000
_cell.length_c   1.000
_cell.angle_alpha   90.00
_cell.angle_beta   90.00
_cell.angle_gamma   90.00
#
_symmetry.space_group_name_H-M   'P 1'
#
loop_
_entity.id
_entity.type
_entity.pdbx_description
1 polymer ?
#
loop_
_entity_poly.entity_id
_entity_poly.type
_entity_poly.pdbx_seq_one_letter_code
_entity_poly.pdbx_strand_id
1 'polypeptide(L)'
;MGRILHPFFGIAIFVALMFMFVRFVHHNIPDKKDIPWLLNIVEVLKGNEHKVADVGKYNAGQKMMFWSIMSMIFVLLVTGVIIWRPYFAQYFPIQVVRYSLLIHAAAGIILIHAILIHMYMAFWVKGSIKGMIEGKVSRRWAKKHHPRWYREIEKAEAKKESEEGI
;
A
#
# COMPACT_ATOMS: atom_id res chain seq x y z
N MET A 1 0.87 -2.49 -30.19
CA MET A 1 1.79 -1.86 -29.23
C MET A 1 1.62 -2.38 -27.80
N GLY A 2 0.39 -2.45 -27.25
CA GLY A 2 0.12 -2.93 -25.88
C GLY A 2 0.74 -4.29 -25.50
N ARG A 3 0.67 -5.30 -26.38
CA ARG A 3 1.32 -6.62 -26.16
C ARG A 3 2.83 -6.51 -25.89
N ILE A 4 3.52 -5.62 -26.60
CA ILE A 4 4.98 -5.47 -26.46
C ILE A 4 5.30 -4.65 -25.22
N LEU A 5 4.60 -3.52 -25.01
CA LEU A 5 4.94 -2.57 -23.95
C LEU A 5 4.47 -2.99 -22.55
N HIS A 6 3.35 -3.72 -22.44
CA HIS A 6 2.77 -4.13 -21.17
C HIS A 6 3.80 -4.74 -20.20
N PRO A 7 4.60 -5.75 -20.58
CA PRO A 7 5.56 -6.34 -19.65
C PRO A 7 6.72 -5.39 -19.28
N PHE A 8 7.15 -4.50 -20.18
CA PHE A 8 8.19 -3.50 -19.84
C PHE A 8 7.71 -2.49 -18.79
N PHE A 9 6.49 -1.95 -18.95
CA PHE A 9 5.90 -1.09 -17.92
C PHE A 9 5.60 -1.86 -16.63
N GLY A 10 5.25 -3.14 -16.72
CA GLY A 10 5.13 -4.03 -15.56
C GLY A 10 6.43 -4.13 -14.76
N ILE A 11 7.58 -4.30 -15.42
CA ILE A 11 8.89 -4.29 -14.77
C ILE A 11 9.19 -2.92 -14.13
N ALA A 12 8.92 -1.82 -14.84
CA ALA A 12 9.13 -0.48 -14.30
C ALA A 12 8.31 -0.23 -13.02
N ILE A 13 7.03 -0.66 -13.01
CA ILE A 13 6.16 -0.59 -11.83
C ILE A 13 6.73 -1.44 -10.69
N PHE A 14 7.17 -2.66 -10.96
CA PHE A 14 7.77 -3.52 -9.93
C PHE A 14 8.99 -2.86 -9.28
N VAL A 15 9.91 -2.32 -10.09
CA VAL A 15 11.12 -1.63 -9.59
C VAL A 15 10.76 -0.43 -8.73
N ALA A 16 9.82 0.41 -9.18
CA ALA A 16 9.35 1.56 -8.40
C ALA A 16 8.68 1.13 -7.09
N LEU A 17 7.88 0.06 -7.11
CA LEU A 17 7.25 -0.49 -5.90
C LEU A 17 8.24 -1.12 -4.94
N MET A 18 9.36 -1.70 -5.41
CA MET A 18 10.43 -2.17 -4.52
C MET A 18 11.14 -1.03 -3.81
N PHE A 19 11.35 0.10 -4.48
CA PHE A 19 11.82 1.32 -3.82
C PHE A 19 10.82 1.81 -2.75
N MET A 20 9.52 1.79 -3.04
CA MET A 20 8.52 2.09 -2.03
C MET A 20 8.52 1.06 -0.90
N PHE A 21 8.66 -0.23 -1.20
CA PHE A 21 8.68 -1.29 -0.20
C PHE A 21 9.75 -1.04 0.87
N VAL A 22 11.01 -0.84 0.47
CA VAL A 22 12.10 -0.62 1.44
C VAL A 22 11.91 0.64 2.28
N ARG A 23 11.24 1.67 1.74
CA ARG A 23 10.95 2.92 2.47
C ARG A 23 9.76 2.81 3.40
N PHE A 24 8.75 2.01 3.09
CA PHE A 24 7.47 2.03 3.80
C PHE A 24 7.19 0.74 4.60
N VAL A 25 7.91 -0.35 4.39
CA VAL A 25 7.63 -1.66 5.03
C VAL A 25 7.63 -1.58 6.55
N HIS A 26 8.59 -0.88 7.16
CA HIS A 26 8.73 -0.77 8.61
C HIS A 26 7.55 -0.01 9.26
N HIS A 27 6.84 0.84 8.50
CA HIS A 27 5.60 1.49 8.95
C HIS A 27 4.35 0.63 8.73
N ASN A 28 4.46 -0.46 7.98
CA ASN A 28 3.36 -1.33 7.58
C ASN A 28 3.39 -2.71 8.25
N ILE A 29 4.20 -2.87 9.30
CA ILE A 29 4.23 -4.10 10.09
C ILE A 29 2.93 -4.19 10.93
N PRO A 30 2.18 -5.31 10.83
CA PRO A 30 1.04 -5.54 11.70
C PRO A 30 1.48 -5.62 13.16
N ASP A 31 0.77 -4.94 14.04
CA ASP A 31 1.00 -4.97 15.49
C ASP A 31 -0.30 -5.28 16.24
N LYS A 32 -0.21 -5.61 17.53
CA LYS A 32 -1.40 -5.92 18.35
C LYS A 32 -2.39 -4.74 18.43
N LYS A 33 -1.97 -3.51 18.12
CA LYS A 33 -2.81 -2.31 18.13
C LYS A 33 -3.64 -2.17 16.86
N ASP A 34 -3.42 -3.01 15.85
CA ASP A 34 -4.27 -3.10 14.66
C ASP A 34 -5.57 -3.90 14.93
N ILE A 35 -5.60 -4.73 15.98
CA ILE A 35 -6.76 -5.59 16.31
C ILE A 35 -8.06 -4.78 16.53
N PRO A 36 -8.08 -3.68 17.30
CA PRO A 36 -9.29 -2.85 17.45
C PRO A 36 -9.85 -2.34 16.13
N TRP A 37 -8.98 -2.01 15.16
CA TRP A 37 -9.39 -1.57 13.83
C TRP A 37 -10.09 -2.71 13.07
N LEU A 38 -9.53 -3.92 13.11
CA LEU A 38 -10.06 -5.10 12.43
C LEU A 38 -11.42 -5.54 12.99
N LEU A 39 -11.61 -5.43 14.32
CA LEU A 39 -12.88 -5.82 14.96
C LEU A 39 -14.01 -4.80 14.71
N ASN A 40 -13.68 -3.56 14.37
CA ASN A 40 -14.65 -2.46 14.26
C ASN A 40 -14.71 -1.87 12.83
N ILE A 41 -14.44 -2.68 11.79
CA ILE A 41 -14.41 -2.23 10.38
C ILE A 41 -15.70 -1.50 9.98
N VAL A 42 -16.86 -1.96 10.45
CA VAL A 42 -18.15 -1.32 10.14
C VAL A 42 -18.19 0.13 10.65
N GLU A 43 -17.71 0.39 11.88
CA GLU A 43 -17.62 1.74 12.42
C GLU A 43 -16.56 2.58 11.72
N VAL A 44 -15.44 1.96 11.31
CA VAL A 44 -14.42 2.64 10.50
C VAL A 44 -15.02 3.10 9.17
N LEU A 45 -15.76 2.23 8.46
CA LEU A 45 -16.40 2.56 7.18
C LEU A 45 -17.51 3.61 7.30
N LYS A 46 -18.12 3.76 8.49
CA LYS A 46 -19.04 4.88 8.79
C LYS A 46 -18.33 6.21 9.07
N GLY A 47 -16.99 6.22 9.09
CA GLY A 47 -16.17 7.41 9.40
C GLY A 47 -15.90 7.63 10.89
N ASN A 48 -16.20 6.65 11.74
CA ASN A 48 -16.01 6.70 13.19
C ASN A 48 -14.68 6.06 13.66
N GLU A 49 -13.68 5.88 12.79
CA GLU A 49 -12.43 5.17 13.11
C GLU A 49 -11.71 5.73 14.36
N HIS A 50 -11.74 7.04 14.54
CA HIS A 50 -11.14 7.78 15.66
C HIS A 50 -11.74 7.42 17.03
N LYS A 51 -12.92 6.80 17.07
CA LYS A 51 -13.58 6.35 18.30
C LYS A 51 -13.21 4.91 18.68
N VAL A 52 -12.76 4.11 17.71
CA VAL A 52 -12.67 2.64 17.85
C VAL A 52 -11.26 2.09 17.70
N ALA A 53 -10.30 2.88 17.22
CA ALA A 53 -8.92 2.42 16.99
C ALA A 53 -7.87 3.50 17.29
N ASP A 54 -6.70 3.07 17.79
CA ASP A 54 -5.53 3.94 17.99
C ASP A 54 -4.59 3.88 16.78
N VAL A 55 -4.92 4.63 15.73
CA VAL A 55 -4.23 4.57 14.44
C VAL A 55 -2.84 5.24 14.50
N GLY A 56 -1.81 4.46 14.11
CA GLY A 56 -0.42 4.90 13.92
C GLY A 56 -0.17 5.61 12.58
N LYS A 57 1.04 5.47 12.02
CA LYS A 57 1.43 6.12 10.75
C LYS A 57 0.51 5.74 9.59
N TYR A 58 0.17 4.45 9.52
CA TYR A 58 -0.82 3.89 8.62
C TYR A 58 -1.77 3.00 9.44
N ASN A 59 -3.06 3.01 9.11
CA ASN A 59 -4.05 2.17 9.78
C ASN A 59 -3.98 0.72 9.28
N ALA A 60 -4.64 -0.21 9.99
CA ALA A 60 -4.61 -1.63 9.64
C ALA A 60 -5.10 -1.91 8.20
N GLY A 61 -6.11 -1.16 7.71
CA GLY A 61 -6.58 -1.26 6.32
C GLY A 61 -5.51 -0.89 5.29
N GLN A 62 -4.76 0.18 5.54
CA GLN A 62 -3.62 0.59 4.69
C GLN A 62 -2.49 -0.44 4.74
N LYS A 63 -2.20 -1.04 5.90
CA LYS A 63 -1.20 -2.12 6.01
C LYS A 63 -1.62 -3.35 5.22
N MET A 64 -2.89 -3.78 5.35
CA MET A 64 -3.44 -4.87 4.54
C MET A 64 -3.33 -4.56 3.04
N MET A 65 -3.68 -3.34 2.63
CA MET A 65 -3.53 -2.91 1.24
C MET A 65 -2.07 -2.94 0.77
N PHE A 66 -1.13 -2.47 1.60
CA PHE A 66 0.31 -2.52 1.30
C PHE A 66 0.76 -3.96 1.02
N TRP A 67 0.46 -4.90 1.90
CA TRP A 67 0.86 -6.30 1.72
C TRP A 67 0.15 -6.98 0.54
N SER A 68 -1.12 -6.64 0.28
CA SER A 68 -1.84 -7.11 -0.91
C SER A 68 -1.20 -6.61 -2.20
N ILE A 69 -0.88 -5.32 -2.31
CA ILE A 69 -0.22 -4.77 -3.50
C ILE A 69 1.18 -5.39 -3.70
N MET A 70 1.97 -5.48 -2.63
CA MET A 70 3.34 -5.99 -2.68
C MET A 70 3.42 -7.48 -3.01
N SER A 71 2.52 -8.29 -2.47
CA SER A 71 2.43 -9.71 -2.83
C SER A 71 1.94 -9.90 -4.26
N MET A 72 0.90 -9.17 -4.69
CA MET A 72 0.35 -9.32 -6.04
C MET A 72 1.33 -8.86 -7.11
N ILE A 73 2.08 -7.77 -6.91
CA ILE A 73 3.09 -7.36 -7.90
C ILE A 73 4.23 -8.37 -8.00
N PHE A 74 4.60 -9.04 -6.91
CA PHE A 74 5.59 -10.12 -6.95
C PHE A 74 5.06 -11.33 -7.72
N VAL A 75 3.81 -11.75 -7.48
CA VAL A 75 3.15 -12.82 -8.24
C VAL A 75 3.08 -12.47 -9.73
N LEU A 76 2.69 -11.23 -10.06
CA LEU A 76 2.62 -10.73 -11.43
C LEU A 76 4.00 -10.69 -12.09
N LEU A 77 5.06 -10.31 -11.38
CA LEU A 77 6.43 -10.35 -11.91
C LEU A 77 6.81 -11.78 -12.31
N VAL A 78 6.71 -12.72 -11.38
CA VAL A 78 7.14 -14.11 -11.59
C VAL A 78 6.35 -14.74 -12.74
N THR A 79 5.02 -14.68 -12.67
CA THR A 79 4.17 -15.25 -13.72
C THR A 79 4.29 -14.49 -15.04
N GLY A 80 4.50 -13.17 -15.00
CA GLY A 80 4.68 -12.32 -16.17
C GLY A 80 5.93 -12.67 -16.95
N VAL A 81 7.06 -12.87 -16.26
CA VAL A 81 8.31 -13.34 -16.86
C VAL A 81 8.12 -14.73 -17.48
N ILE A 82 7.46 -15.66 -16.79
CA ILE A 82 7.20 -17.01 -17.30
C ILE A 82 6.40 -16.99 -18.61
N ILE A 83 5.43 -16.09 -18.76
CA ILE A 83 4.58 -16.01 -19.97
C ILE A 83 5.13 -15.07 -21.05
N TRP A 84 6.26 -14.40 -20.81
CA TRP A 84 6.77 -13.35 -21.69
C TRP A 84 7.47 -13.93 -22.93
N ARG A 85 6.80 -13.80 -24.08
CA ARG A 85 7.36 -14.08 -25.40
C ARG A 85 7.92 -12.81 -26.07
N PRO A 86 9.02 -12.91 -26.85
CA PRO A 86 9.79 -14.12 -27.18
C PRO A 86 10.89 -14.45 -26.16
N TYR A 87 11.12 -13.61 -25.15
CA TYR A 87 12.37 -13.64 -24.38
C TYR A 87 12.50 -14.81 -23.40
N PHE A 88 11.44 -15.15 -22.66
CA PHE A 88 11.56 -16.02 -21.47
C PHE A 88 10.67 -17.25 -21.51
N ALA A 89 9.47 -17.15 -22.09
CA ALA A 89 8.48 -18.24 -22.04
C ALA A 89 8.95 -19.57 -22.66
N GLN A 90 9.94 -19.54 -23.55
CA GLN A 90 10.52 -20.72 -24.18
C GLN A 90 11.35 -21.60 -23.22
N TYR A 91 11.81 -21.05 -22.09
CA TYR A 91 12.60 -21.78 -21.10
C TYR A 91 11.75 -22.56 -20.08
N PHE A 92 10.42 -22.40 -20.11
CA PHE A 92 9.52 -23.00 -19.16
C PHE A 92 8.67 -24.11 -19.80
N PRO A 93 8.41 -25.23 -19.09
CA PRO A 93 7.50 -26.26 -19.58
C PRO A 93 6.11 -25.70 -19.88
N ILE A 94 5.44 -26.22 -20.91
CA ILE A 94 4.13 -25.72 -21.35
C ILE A 94 3.08 -25.72 -20.23
N GLN A 95 3.14 -26.68 -19.31
CA GLN A 95 2.22 -26.76 -18.18
C GLN A 95 2.44 -25.60 -17.18
N VAL A 96 3.69 -25.20 -16.95
CA VAL A 96 4.04 -24.06 -16.08
C VAL A 96 3.57 -22.74 -16.71
N VAL A 97 3.74 -22.60 -18.03
CA VAL A 97 3.23 -21.42 -18.77
C VAL A 97 1.70 -21.32 -18.67
N ARG A 98 0.97 -22.45 -18.78
CA ARG A 98 -0.49 -22.48 -18.66
C ARG A 98 -0.98 -22.04 -17.28
N TYR A 99 -0.39 -22.56 -16.21
CA TYR A 99 -0.74 -22.10 -14.85
C TYR A 99 -0.34 -20.64 -14.63
N SER A 100 0.79 -20.22 -15.17
CA SER A 100 1.24 -18.83 -15.06
C SER A 100 0.28 -17.87 -15.74
N LEU A 101 -0.31 -18.23 -16.90
CA LEU A 101 -1.36 -17.43 -17.54
C LEU A 101 -2.58 -17.26 -16.63
N LEU A 102 -3.08 -18.35 -16.04
CA LEU A 102 -4.23 -18.33 -15.13
C LEU A 102 -3.95 -17.47 -13.90
N ILE A 103 -2.81 -17.69 -13.24
CA ILE A 103 -2.43 -16.98 -12.03
C ILE A 103 -2.16 -15.50 -12.32
N HIS A 104 -1.50 -15.18 -13.44
CA HIS A 104 -1.24 -13.79 -13.82
C HIS A 104 -2.53 -13.02 -14.06
N ALA A 105 -3.49 -13.62 -14.77
CA ALA A 105 -4.81 -13.02 -15.00
C ALA A 105 -5.55 -12.79 -13.66
N ALA A 106 -5.60 -13.80 -12.80
CA ALA A 106 -6.25 -13.70 -11.49
C ALA A 106 -5.60 -12.63 -10.60
N ALA A 107 -4.27 -12.64 -10.48
CA ALA A 107 -3.52 -11.66 -9.69
C ALA A 107 -3.69 -10.24 -10.24
N GLY A 108 -3.73 -10.08 -11.56
CA GLY A 108 -3.99 -8.79 -12.22
C GLY A 108 -5.35 -8.22 -11.85
N ILE A 109 -6.40 -9.05 -11.90
CA ILE A 109 -7.75 -8.64 -11.50
C ILE A 109 -7.82 -8.29 -10.02
N ILE A 110 -7.20 -9.08 -9.14
CA ILE A 110 -7.13 -8.80 -7.70
C ILE A 110 -6.42 -7.45 -7.44
N LEU A 111 -5.28 -7.21 -8.09
CA LEU A 111 -4.54 -5.96 -7.95
C LEU A 111 -5.34 -4.76 -8.45
N ILE A 112 -6.06 -4.89 -9.56
CA ILE A 112 -6.94 -3.82 -10.07
C ILE A 112 -8.01 -3.48 -9.02
N HIS A 113 -8.68 -4.46 -8.43
CA HIS A 113 -9.67 -4.21 -7.37
C HIS A 113 -9.05 -3.55 -6.14
N ALA A 114 -7.86 -4.01 -5.75
CA ALA A 114 -7.10 -3.42 -4.64
C ALA A 114 -6.80 -1.93 -4.90
N ILE A 115 -6.37 -1.57 -6.11
CA ILE A 115 -6.11 -0.18 -6.49
C ILE A 115 -7.39 0.67 -6.56
N LEU A 116 -8.50 0.12 -7.06
CA LEU A 116 -9.79 0.82 -7.07
C LEU A 116 -10.24 1.17 -5.64
N ILE A 117 -10.13 0.21 -4.71
CA ILE A 117 -10.42 0.44 -3.28
C ILE A 117 -9.44 1.47 -2.70
N HIS A 118 -8.15 1.35 -3.00
CA HIS A 118 -7.13 2.28 -2.52
C HIS A 118 -7.40 3.73 -2.96
N MET A 119 -7.71 3.93 -4.25
CA MET A 119 -8.07 5.23 -4.82
C MET A 119 -9.36 5.77 -4.20
N TYR A 120 -10.38 4.92 -4.04
CA TYR A 120 -11.63 5.30 -3.39
C TYR A 120 -11.40 5.79 -1.96
N MET A 121 -10.61 5.07 -1.17
CA MET A 121 -10.30 5.45 0.22
C MET A 121 -9.49 6.75 0.28
N ALA A 122 -8.52 6.95 -0.62
CA ALA A 122 -7.78 8.20 -0.72
C ALA A 122 -8.67 9.40 -1.09
N PHE A 123 -9.69 9.18 -1.92
CA PHE A 123 -10.70 10.19 -2.24
C PHE A 123 -11.69 10.43 -1.10
N TRP A 124 -12.09 9.38 -0.37
CA TRP A 124 -13.07 9.43 0.72
C TRP A 124 -12.50 10.15 1.96
N VAL A 125 -11.28 9.82 2.37
CA VAL A 125 -10.57 10.47 3.48
C VAL A 125 -9.97 11.80 2.98
N LYS A 126 -10.78 12.86 3.04
CA LYS A 126 -10.43 14.19 2.50
C LYS A 126 -9.12 14.74 3.08
N GLY A 127 -8.30 15.32 2.21
CA GLY A 127 -6.96 15.81 2.53
C GLY A 127 -5.83 14.84 2.19
N SER A 128 -6.12 13.54 2.03
CA SER A 128 -5.10 12.51 1.74
C SER A 128 -4.39 12.73 0.40
N ILE A 129 -5.15 13.03 -0.67
CA ILE A 129 -4.56 13.29 -2.00
C ILE A 129 -3.63 14.51 -1.98
N LYS A 130 -4.03 15.61 -1.31
CA LYS A 130 -3.15 16.77 -1.12
C LYS A 130 -1.89 16.40 -0.34
N GLY A 131 -2.02 15.58 0.71
CA GLY A 131 -0.87 15.05 1.44
C GLY A 131 0.09 14.25 0.56
N MET A 132 -0.42 13.51 -0.43
CA MET A 132 0.42 12.75 -1.37
C MET A 132 1.09 13.63 -2.43
N ILE A 133 0.42 14.69 -2.91
CA ILE A 133 0.93 15.59 -3.95
C ILE A 133 1.87 16.66 -3.37
N GLU A 134 1.45 17.32 -2.29
CA GLU A 134 2.15 18.47 -1.68
C GLU A 134 3.06 18.05 -0.51
N GLY A 135 2.94 16.81 -0.02
CA GLY A 135 3.79 16.26 1.04
C GLY A 135 3.42 16.72 2.47
N LYS A 136 2.36 17.50 2.67
CA LYS A 136 1.96 18.05 3.98
C LYS A 136 0.50 17.74 4.31
N VAL A 137 0.21 17.56 5.59
CA VAL A 137 -1.14 17.35 6.13
C VAL A 137 -1.41 18.31 7.28
N SER A 138 -2.67 18.75 7.43
CA SER A 138 -3.05 19.59 8.57
C SER A 138 -2.95 18.83 9.90
N ARG A 139 -2.58 19.51 10.99
CA ARG A 139 -2.55 18.91 12.34
C ARG A 139 -3.91 18.29 12.73
N ARG A 140 -5.02 18.92 12.33
CA ARG A 140 -6.39 18.39 12.57
C ARG A 140 -6.63 17.07 11.85
N TRP A 141 -6.17 16.95 10.60
CA TRP A 141 -6.26 15.69 9.85
C TRP A 141 -5.46 14.59 10.55
N ALA A 142 -4.23 14.91 10.97
CA ALA A 142 -3.37 13.97 11.67
C ALA A 142 -4.00 13.51 13.00
N LYS A 143 -4.57 14.43 13.80
CA LYS A 143 -5.29 14.10 15.04
C LYS A 143 -6.49 13.18 14.83
N LYS A 144 -7.25 13.39 13.75
CA LYS A 144 -8.47 12.59 13.47
C LYS A 144 -8.15 11.21 12.90
N HIS A 145 -7.28 11.14 11.90
CA HIS A 145 -7.06 9.91 11.12
C HIS A 145 -5.84 9.11 11.59
N HIS A 146 -4.88 9.75 12.27
CA HIS A 146 -3.60 9.15 12.65
C HIS A 146 -3.12 9.65 14.04
N PRO A 147 -3.94 9.52 15.10
CA PRO A 147 -3.70 10.14 16.40
C PRO A 147 -2.38 9.71 17.04
N ARG A 148 -2.02 8.42 16.99
CA ARG A 148 -0.76 7.92 17.56
C ARG A 148 0.44 8.50 16.82
N TRP A 149 0.39 8.55 15.50
CA TRP A 149 1.46 9.15 14.69
C TRP A 149 1.62 10.64 14.96
N TYR A 150 0.52 11.38 15.08
CA TYR A 150 0.58 12.80 15.41
C TYR A 150 1.24 13.03 16.78
N ARG A 151 0.87 12.25 17.80
CA ARG A 151 1.51 12.32 19.14
C ARG A 151 2.99 11.98 19.10
N GLU A 152 3.42 11.04 18.25
CA GLU A 152 4.83 10.69 18.07
C GLU A 152 5.62 11.87 17.46
N ILE A 153 5.08 12.54 16.43
CA ILE A 153 5.70 13.73 15.84
C ILE A 153 5.72 14.90 16.82
N GLU A 154 4.60 15.21 17.47
CA GLU A 154 4.51 16.34 18.41
C GLU A 154 5.52 16.20 19.56
N LYS A 155 5.69 14.97 20.08
CA LYS A 155 6.73 14.68 21.08
C LYS A 155 8.15 14.83 20.53
N ALA A 156 8.39 14.40 19.29
CA ALA A 156 9.70 14.52 18.66
C ALA A 156 10.06 15.98 18.34
N GLU A 157 9.09 16.79 17.91
CA GLU A 157 9.24 18.25 17.70
C GLU A 157 9.59 18.94 19.02
N ALA A 158 8.77 18.77 20.07
CA ALA A 158 9.00 19.38 21.37
C ALA A 158 10.32 18.93 22.03
N LYS A 159 10.70 17.65 21.84
CA LYS A 159 11.98 17.14 22.35
C LYS A 159 13.17 17.81 21.66
N LYS A 160 13.10 18.02 20.33
CA LYS A 160 14.17 18.71 19.62
C LYS A 160 14.28 20.17 20.00
N GLU A 161 13.17 20.87 20.11
CA GLU A 161 13.14 22.29 20.53
C GLU A 161 13.73 22.47 21.94
N SER A 162 13.40 21.57 22.88
CA SER A 162 13.97 21.59 24.23
C SER A 162 15.45 21.19 24.30
N GLU A 163 15.93 20.30 23.41
CA GLU A 163 17.35 19.96 23.30
C GLU A 163 18.19 21.10 22.68
N GLU A 164 17.58 21.93 21.82
CA GLU A 164 18.21 23.11 21.21
C GLU A 164 18.29 24.32 22.17
N GLY A 165 17.69 24.22 23.36
CA GLY A 165 17.87 25.19 24.45
C GLY A 165 17.06 26.48 24.31
N ILE A 166 15.94 26.45 23.57
CA ILE A 166 14.91 27.50 23.53
C ILE A 166 13.95 27.31 24.69
#